data_AF-A0AA38NJ34-F1
#
_entry.id   AF-A0AA38NJ34-F1
#
_cell.length_a   1.000
_cell.length_b   1.000
_cell.length_c   1.000
_cell.angle_alpha   90.00
_cell.angle_beta   90.00
_cell.angle_gamma   90.00
#
_symmetry.space_group_name_H-M   'P 1'
#
loop_
_entity.id
_entity.type
_entity.pdbx_description
1 polymer ?
#
loop_
_entity_poly.entity_id
_entity_poly.type
_entity_poly.pdbx_seq_one_letter_code
_entity_poly.pdbx_strand_id
1 'polypeptide(L)'
;YLSLLSSWIDKEQIGAYENPKAGLEKKNRPATLSEWQKKRFIKSKDPNISDDNFIVSFSGEVWCWWVSLQPVWRAIAPGTKPSHPPVIKTGMMNWKSLDKKGLNGWFGILVCLKWWGMGLEHCPVEKREELKEDWLRAINDVSAMLNGLLMYYRASPK
;
A
#
# COMPACT_ATOMS: atom_id res chain seq x y z
N TYR A 1 1.93 -8.64 7.71
CA TYR A 1 1.23 -7.35 7.96
C TYR A 1 1.83 -6.59 9.15
N LEU A 2 2.00 -7.20 10.34
CA LEU A 2 2.51 -6.47 11.52
C LEU A 2 3.89 -5.83 11.31
N SER A 3 4.86 -6.54 10.70
CA SER A 3 6.17 -5.94 10.38
C SER A 3 6.06 -4.74 9.44
N LEU A 4 5.12 -4.76 8.48
CA LEU A 4 4.85 -3.63 7.60
C LEU A 4 4.29 -2.43 8.40
N LEU A 5 3.38 -2.69 9.34
CA LEU A 5 2.85 -1.67 10.24
C LEU A 5 3.96 -1.06 11.10
N SER A 6 4.86 -1.87 11.65
CA SER A 6 6.04 -1.40 12.39
C SER A 6 6.95 -0.52 11.54
N SER A 7 7.31 -0.94 10.31
CA SER A 7 8.10 -0.11 9.39
C SER A 7 7.41 1.21 9.04
N TRP A 8 6.07 1.24 8.98
CA TRP A 8 5.34 2.48 8.78
C TRP A 8 5.40 3.40 10.00
N ILE A 9 5.30 2.86 11.21
CA ILE A 9 5.47 3.64 12.44
C ILE A 9 6.86 4.27 12.47
N ASP A 10 7.91 3.50 12.15
CA ASP A 10 9.29 4.02 12.04
C ASP A 10 9.38 5.17 11.04
N LYS A 11 8.72 5.03 9.88
CA LYS A 11 8.71 6.06 8.84
C LYS A 11 8.02 7.34 9.28
N GLU A 12 6.87 7.23 9.96
CA GLU A 12 6.15 8.39 10.49
C GLU A 12 6.93 9.05 11.62
N GLN A 13 7.63 8.26 12.46
CA GLN A 13 8.51 8.79 13.51
C GLN A 13 9.66 9.61 12.92
N ILE A 14 10.33 9.15 11.86
CA ILE A 14 11.34 9.93 11.11
C ILE A 14 10.74 11.25 10.59
N GLY A 15 9.46 11.22 10.20
CA GLY A 15 8.71 12.39 9.74
C GLY A 15 8.14 13.27 10.85
N ALA A 16 8.46 13.00 12.13
CA ALA A 16 7.90 13.64 13.33
C ALA A 16 6.36 13.63 13.38
N TYR A 17 5.73 12.62 12.77
CA TYR A 17 4.28 12.50 12.62
C TYR A 17 3.62 13.72 11.95
N GLU A 18 4.38 14.50 11.17
CA GLU A 18 3.81 15.60 10.41
C GLU A 18 2.76 15.08 9.42
N ASN A 19 1.67 15.82 9.30
CA ASN A 19 0.54 15.47 8.44
C ASN A 19 0.33 16.52 7.32
N PRO A 20 1.25 16.60 6.34
CA PRO A 20 1.14 17.57 5.26
C PRO A 20 -0.06 17.26 4.35
N LYS A 21 -0.53 18.29 3.63
CA LYS A 21 -1.56 18.12 2.60
C LYS A 21 -1.04 17.28 1.41
N ALA A 22 0.26 17.32 1.16
CA ALA A 22 0.89 16.51 0.11
C ALA A 22 0.88 15.03 0.49
N GLY A 23 0.34 14.19 -0.39
CA GLY A 23 0.23 12.75 -0.18
C GLY A 23 0.76 11.94 -1.36
N LEU A 24 0.52 10.64 -1.31
CA LEU A 24 0.68 9.75 -2.45
C LEU A 24 -0.23 10.21 -3.60
N GLU A 25 0.20 9.95 -4.83
CA GLU A 25 -0.61 10.22 -6.03
C GLU A 25 -1.98 9.52 -5.93
N LYS A 26 -3.01 10.17 -6.46
CA LYS A 26 -4.39 9.69 -6.43
C LYS A 26 -4.77 8.92 -7.69
N LYS A 27 -3.98 9.00 -8.76
CA LYS A 27 -4.16 8.20 -9.98
C LYS A 27 -4.37 6.73 -9.61
N ASN A 28 -5.43 6.12 -10.14
CA ASN A 28 -5.82 4.73 -9.91
C ASN A 28 -6.12 4.34 -8.45
N ARG A 29 -6.20 5.27 -7.51
CA ARG A 29 -6.54 4.97 -6.12
C ARG A 29 -7.94 4.32 -6.03
N PRO A 30 -8.12 3.23 -5.26
CA PRO A 30 -9.44 2.63 -5.06
C PRO A 30 -10.48 3.69 -4.66
N ALA A 31 -11.63 3.69 -5.33
CA ALA A 31 -12.70 4.64 -5.05
C ALA A 31 -13.18 4.49 -3.60
N THR A 32 -13.29 3.24 -3.14
CA THR A 32 -13.61 2.87 -1.76
C THR A 32 -12.70 3.55 -0.74
N LEU A 33 -11.38 3.58 -0.98
CA LEU A 33 -10.44 4.28 -0.09
C LEU A 33 -10.69 5.79 -0.11
N SER A 34 -10.92 6.37 -1.28
CA SER A 34 -11.16 7.81 -1.43
C SER A 34 -12.44 8.27 -0.73
N GLU A 35 -13.49 7.46 -0.78
CA GLU A 35 -14.76 7.70 -0.09
C GLU A 35 -14.61 7.56 1.42
N TRP A 36 -13.98 6.48 1.87
CA TRP A 36 -13.71 6.26 3.28
C TRP A 36 -12.86 7.38 3.87
N GLN A 37 -11.81 7.85 3.18
CA GLN A 37 -10.96 8.93 3.68
C GLN A 37 -11.74 10.22 3.96
N LYS A 38 -12.81 10.51 3.21
CA LYS A 38 -13.71 11.67 3.45
C LYS A 38 -14.60 11.48 4.68
N LYS A 39 -14.93 10.23 5.00
CA LYS A 39 -15.90 9.85 6.03
C LYS A 39 -15.27 9.15 7.24
N ARG A 40 -13.94 9.02 7.29
CA ARG A 40 -13.21 8.20 8.29
C ARG A 40 -13.41 8.62 9.75
N PHE A 41 -13.89 9.83 9.99
CA PHE A 41 -14.23 10.33 11.33
C PHE A 41 -15.68 10.00 11.74
N ILE A 42 -16.48 9.48 10.81
CA ILE A 42 -17.84 9.01 11.03
C ILE A 42 -17.76 7.52 11.35
N LYS A 43 -18.17 7.14 12.56
CA LYS A 43 -18.30 5.75 12.99
C LYS A 43 -19.20 5.00 11.99
N SER A 44 -18.90 3.72 11.70
CA SER A 44 -19.64 2.82 10.81
C SER A 44 -19.64 3.12 9.29
N LYS A 45 -18.62 3.81 8.77
CA LYS A 45 -18.44 4.04 7.31
C LYS A 45 -17.32 3.21 6.67
N ASP A 46 -16.95 2.10 7.28
CA ASP A 46 -16.07 1.12 6.67
C ASP A 46 -16.76 0.45 5.46
N PRO A 47 -15.99 0.02 4.44
CA PRO A 47 -16.57 -0.69 3.31
C PRO A 47 -17.21 -2.01 3.74
N ASN A 48 -18.21 -2.45 2.98
CA ASN A 48 -18.80 -3.77 3.16
C ASN A 48 -17.85 -4.86 2.67
N ILE A 49 -16.88 -5.22 3.52
CA ILE A 49 -15.90 -6.26 3.23
C ILE A 49 -16.50 -7.69 3.19
N SER A 50 -17.76 -7.83 3.60
CA SER A 50 -18.48 -9.11 3.61
C SER A 50 -19.26 -9.37 2.32
N ASP A 51 -19.17 -8.49 1.32
CA ASP A 51 -19.57 -8.81 -0.04
C ASP A 51 -18.52 -9.74 -0.67
N ASP A 52 -18.92 -10.96 -1.02
CA ASP A 52 -18.04 -12.01 -1.56
C ASP A 52 -17.25 -11.54 -2.79
N ASN A 53 -17.78 -10.60 -3.58
CA ASN A 53 -17.10 -10.07 -4.76
C ASN A 53 -16.23 -8.85 -4.49
N PHE A 54 -16.31 -8.26 -3.28
CA PHE A 54 -15.58 -7.04 -2.94
C PHE A 54 -14.07 -7.23 -3.14
N ILE A 55 -13.48 -8.29 -2.56
CA ILE A 55 -12.03 -8.51 -2.64
C ILE A 55 -11.55 -8.88 -4.03
N VAL A 56 -12.39 -9.54 -4.84
CA VAL A 56 -12.05 -9.90 -6.21
C VAL A 56 -11.73 -8.64 -7.02
N SER A 57 -12.58 -7.61 -6.94
CA SER A 57 -12.35 -6.34 -7.64
C SER A 57 -11.33 -5.46 -6.92
N PHE A 58 -11.43 -5.36 -5.59
CA PHE A 58 -10.63 -4.45 -4.78
C PHE A 58 -9.13 -4.79 -4.82
N SER A 59 -8.77 -6.07 -4.84
CA SER A 59 -7.37 -6.51 -4.98
C SER A 59 -6.71 -5.97 -6.25
N GLY A 60 -7.42 -6.02 -7.38
CA GLY A 60 -6.98 -5.45 -8.66
C GLY A 60 -6.80 -3.94 -8.59
N GLU A 61 -7.74 -3.21 -7.98
CA GLU A 61 -7.63 -1.76 -7.78
C GLU A 61 -6.42 -1.39 -6.92
N VAL A 62 -6.17 -2.14 -5.84
CA VAL A 62 -5.01 -1.93 -4.96
C VAL A 62 -3.70 -2.12 -5.73
N TRP A 63 -3.58 -3.16 -6.56
CA TRP A 63 -2.40 -3.34 -7.40
C TRP A 63 -2.23 -2.22 -8.44
N CYS A 64 -3.30 -1.86 -9.15
CA CYS A 64 -3.28 -0.77 -10.13
C CYS A 64 -2.82 0.56 -9.52
N TRP A 65 -3.27 0.86 -8.30
CA TRP A 65 -2.80 2.02 -7.56
C TRP A 65 -1.34 1.85 -7.16
N TRP A 66 -0.99 0.74 -6.49
CA TRP A 66 0.34 0.51 -5.97
C TRP A 66 1.41 0.60 -7.06
N VAL A 67 1.19 -0.03 -8.21
CA VAL A 67 2.08 0.03 -9.38
C VAL A 67 2.24 1.46 -9.90
N SER A 68 1.15 2.25 -9.93
CA SER A 68 1.20 3.65 -10.39
C SER A 68 2.00 4.59 -9.48
N LEU A 69 2.22 4.21 -8.22
CA LEU A 69 3.00 4.97 -7.24
C LEU A 69 4.50 4.70 -7.35
N GLN A 70 4.89 3.62 -8.03
CA GLN A 70 6.26 3.14 -7.99
C GLN A 70 7.22 4.11 -8.66
N PRO A 71 8.41 4.30 -8.09
CA PRO A 71 9.44 5.11 -8.73
C PRO A 71 9.80 4.56 -10.12
N VAL A 72 10.13 5.46 -11.05
CA VAL A 72 10.46 5.11 -12.45
C VAL A 72 11.59 4.08 -12.54
N TRP A 73 12.57 4.14 -11.65
CA TRP A 73 13.71 3.21 -11.62
C TRP A 73 13.32 1.75 -11.36
N ARG A 74 12.10 1.51 -10.87
CA ARG A 74 11.59 0.17 -10.61
C ARG A 74 11.16 -0.54 -11.89
N ALA A 75 10.93 0.20 -12.98
CA ALA A 75 10.70 -0.32 -14.33
C ALA A 75 9.65 -1.46 -14.40
N ILE A 76 8.52 -1.30 -13.70
CA ILE A 76 7.42 -2.27 -13.77
C ILE A 76 6.71 -2.10 -15.11
N ALA A 77 6.54 -3.21 -15.84
CA ALA A 77 5.88 -3.18 -17.13
C ALA A 77 4.41 -2.75 -16.98
N PRO A 78 3.87 -1.92 -17.89
CA PRO A 78 2.47 -1.49 -17.83
C PRO A 78 1.51 -2.68 -17.74
N GLY A 79 0.54 -2.60 -16.82
CA GLY A 79 -0.47 -3.65 -16.63
C GLY A 79 0.03 -4.91 -15.91
N THR A 80 1.29 -4.94 -15.45
CA THR A 80 1.86 -6.09 -14.74
C THR A 80 2.03 -5.82 -13.24
N LYS A 81 2.07 -6.90 -12.45
CA LYS A 81 2.47 -6.85 -11.05
C LYS A 81 4.00 -6.87 -10.94
N PRO A 82 4.59 -6.32 -9.86
CA PRO A 82 6.02 -6.41 -9.63
C PRO A 82 6.52 -7.86 -9.57
N SER A 83 7.81 -8.07 -9.84
CA SER A 83 8.43 -9.38 -9.69
C SER A 83 8.37 -9.87 -8.24
N HIS A 84 8.24 -11.19 -8.07
CA HIS A 84 8.30 -11.85 -6.78
C HIS A 84 9.48 -12.84 -6.75
N PRO A 85 10.47 -12.68 -5.85
CA PRO A 85 10.56 -11.66 -4.80
C PRO A 85 10.80 -10.23 -5.32
N PRO A 86 10.45 -9.19 -4.54
CA PRO A 86 10.65 -7.79 -4.94
C PRO A 86 12.13 -7.47 -5.15
N VAL A 87 12.46 -6.85 -6.28
CA VAL A 87 13.82 -6.40 -6.58
C VAL A 87 13.96 -4.92 -6.25
N ILE A 88 14.84 -4.61 -5.29
CA ILE A 88 15.22 -3.23 -4.94
C ILE A 88 16.71 -3.07 -5.21
N LYS A 89 17.04 -2.22 -6.18
CA LYS A 89 18.42 -1.90 -6.50
C LYS A 89 18.97 -0.94 -5.44
N THR A 90 20.13 -1.27 -4.87
CA THR A 90 20.86 -0.40 -3.94
C THR A 90 21.35 0.87 -4.64
N GLY A 91 21.43 2.00 -3.92
CA GLY A 91 21.92 3.28 -4.47
C GLY A 91 20.88 4.11 -5.23
N MET A 92 19.60 3.71 -5.20
CA MET A 92 18.53 4.49 -5.83
C MET A 92 18.24 5.76 -5.02
N MET A 93 18.37 6.92 -5.67
CA MET A 93 18.28 8.22 -5.00
C MET A 93 16.91 8.87 -5.09
N ASN A 94 16.08 8.50 -6.07
CA ASN A 94 14.79 9.18 -6.28
C ASN A 94 13.62 8.38 -5.67
N TRP A 95 13.39 8.59 -4.37
CA TRP A 95 12.24 8.05 -3.64
C TRP A 95 11.05 8.99 -3.55
N LYS A 96 11.10 10.16 -4.23
CA LYS A 96 10.16 11.28 -4.05
C LYS A 96 8.68 10.92 -4.23
N SER A 97 8.37 9.93 -5.07
CA SER A 97 6.98 9.47 -5.28
C SER A 97 6.41 8.77 -4.05
N LEU A 98 7.22 7.97 -3.36
CA LEU A 98 6.84 7.20 -2.19
C LEU A 98 7.21 7.89 -0.86
N ASP A 99 8.07 8.90 -0.89
CA ASP A 99 8.43 9.67 0.28
C ASP A 99 7.34 10.68 0.66
N LYS A 100 6.26 10.13 1.23
CA LYS A 100 5.07 10.84 1.72
C LYS A 100 4.82 10.39 3.15
N LYS A 101 4.37 11.33 3.99
CA LYS A 101 4.08 11.11 5.42
C LYS A 101 2.65 11.53 5.75
N GLY A 102 2.19 11.18 6.94
CA GLY A 102 0.87 11.48 7.43
C GLY A 102 -0.24 10.64 6.79
N LEU A 103 -1.49 11.06 7.03
CA LEU A 103 -2.69 10.30 6.65
C LEU A 103 -2.88 10.17 5.13
N ASN A 104 -2.26 11.05 4.36
CA ASN A 104 -2.28 11.00 2.90
C ASN A 104 -1.08 10.24 2.30
N GLY A 105 -0.14 9.79 3.15
CA GLY A 105 0.99 8.95 2.79
C GLY A 105 0.62 7.46 2.80
N TRP A 106 1.50 6.64 3.37
CA TRP A 106 1.40 5.18 3.38
C TRP A 106 0.19 4.62 4.14
N PHE A 107 -0.42 5.39 5.03
CA PHE A 107 -1.58 4.97 5.81
C PHE A 107 -2.71 4.41 4.94
N GLY A 108 -2.99 5.03 3.78
CA GLY A 108 -4.02 4.53 2.85
C GLY A 108 -3.70 3.13 2.30
N ILE A 109 -2.43 2.82 2.03
CA ILE A 109 -1.99 1.50 1.56
C ILE A 109 -2.21 0.46 2.66
N LEU A 110 -1.85 0.78 3.90
CA LEU A 110 -2.05 -0.11 5.05
C LEU A 110 -3.53 -0.44 5.28
N VAL A 111 -4.40 0.56 5.11
CA VAL A 111 -5.86 0.37 5.20
C VAL A 111 -6.36 -0.55 4.09
N CYS A 112 -5.95 -0.32 2.84
CA CYS A 112 -6.27 -1.21 1.73
C CYS A 112 -5.83 -2.66 1.99
N LEU A 113 -4.57 -2.87 2.41
CA LEU A 113 -4.07 -4.21 2.70
C LEU A 113 -4.77 -4.86 3.90
N LYS A 114 -5.22 -4.08 4.88
CA LYS A 114 -6.03 -4.59 6.00
C LYS A 114 -7.38 -5.08 5.50
N TRP A 115 -8.11 -4.26 4.75
CA TRP A 115 -9.42 -4.64 4.21
C TRP A 115 -9.31 -5.85 3.30
N TRP A 116 -8.26 -5.93 2.47
CA TRP A 116 -8.00 -7.11 1.68
C TRP A 116 -7.85 -8.35 2.56
N GLY A 117 -6.95 -8.33 3.53
CA GLY A 117 -6.73 -9.47 4.43
C GLY A 117 -8.00 -9.91 5.17
N MET A 118 -8.82 -8.96 5.64
CA MET A 118 -10.08 -9.26 6.32
C MET A 118 -11.14 -9.84 5.37
N GLY A 119 -11.26 -9.33 4.15
CA GLY A 119 -12.26 -9.81 3.20
C GLY A 119 -11.95 -11.20 2.60
N LEU A 120 -10.74 -11.75 2.82
CA LEU A 120 -10.42 -13.13 2.42
C LEU A 120 -11.34 -14.17 3.07
N GLU A 121 -11.87 -13.88 4.27
CA GLU A 121 -12.83 -14.76 4.96
C GLU A 121 -14.19 -14.84 4.24
N HIS A 122 -14.53 -13.79 3.48
CA HIS A 122 -15.81 -13.65 2.79
C HIS A 122 -15.73 -13.96 1.29
N CYS A 123 -14.54 -14.06 0.71
CA CYS A 123 -14.42 -14.37 -0.72
C CYS A 123 -14.82 -15.82 -1.04
N PRO A 124 -15.22 -16.10 -2.31
CA PRO A 124 -15.53 -17.45 -2.77
C PRO A 124 -14.37 -18.41 -2.52
N VAL A 125 -14.69 -19.62 -2.06
CA VAL A 125 -13.70 -20.62 -1.61
C VAL A 125 -12.69 -20.93 -2.71
N GLU A 126 -13.14 -21.00 -3.95
CA GLU A 126 -12.33 -21.27 -5.14
C GLU A 126 -11.30 -20.17 -5.46
N LYS A 127 -11.51 -18.94 -5.01
CA LYS A 127 -10.57 -17.81 -5.20
C LYS A 127 -9.71 -17.52 -3.98
N ARG A 128 -10.04 -18.10 -2.82
CA ARG A 128 -9.45 -17.73 -1.53
C ARG A 128 -7.94 -17.90 -1.48
N GLU A 129 -7.43 -19.05 -1.91
CA GLU A 129 -5.98 -19.29 -1.86
C GLU A 129 -5.22 -18.40 -2.87
N GLU A 130 -5.75 -18.20 -4.08
CA GLU A 130 -5.16 -17.27 -5.06
C GLU A 130 -5.10 -15.84 -4.51
N LEU A 131 -6.22 -15.33 -3.98
CA LEU A 131 -6.31 -13.98 -3.41
C LEU A 131 -5.44 -13.82 -2.17
N LYS A 132 -5.26 -14.87 -1.38
CA LYS A 132 -4.38 -14.89 -0.20
C LYS A 132 -2.92 -14.87 -0.60
N GLU A 133 -2.51 -15.66 -1.58
CA GLU A 133 -1.16 -15.60 -2.13
C GLU A 133 -0.86 -14.22 -2.72
N ASP A 134 -1.82 -13.65 -3.45
CA ASP A 134 -1.67 -12.33 -4.06
C ASP A 134 -1.60 -11.22 -3.01
N TRP A 135 -2.36 -11.34 -1.92
CA TRP A 135 -2.27 -10.46 -0.76
C TRP A 135 -0.91 -10.54 -0.08
N LEU A 136 -0.35 -11.75 0.09
CA LEU A 136 0.99 -11.95 0.64
C LEU A 136 2.07 -11.34 -0.27
N ARG A 137 1.92 -11.48 -1.60
CA ARG A 137 2.80 -10.82 -2.58
C ARG A 137 2.73 -9.30 -2.44
N ALA A 138 1.53 -8.74 -2.30
CA ALA A 138 1.34 -7.30 -2.09
C ALA A 138 2.00 -6.82 -0.79
N ILE A 139 1.82 -7.56 0.32
CA ILE A 139 2.48 -7.24 1.60
C ILE A 139 4.00 -7.28 1.44
N ASN A 140 4.55 -8.32 0.83
CA ASN A 140 6.00 -8.46 0.65
C ASN A 140 6.57 -7.31 -0.18
N ASP A 141 5.86 -6.94 -1.24
CA ASP A 141 6.25 -5.87 -2.14
C ASP A 141 6.24 -4.49 -1.48
N VAL A 142 5.14 -4.15 -0.82
CA VAL A 142 4.97 -2.90 -0.09
C VAL A 142 5.99 -2.81 1.07
N SER A 143 6.24 -3.92 1.77
CA SER A 143 7.23 -3.99 2.86
C SER A 143 8.64 -3.76 2.34
N ALA A 144 9.02 -4.41 1.23
CA ALA A 144 10.32 -4.21 0.63
C ALA A 144 10.54 -2.72 0.28
N MET A 145 9.56 -2.09 -0.38
CA MET A 145 9.66 -0.69 -0.78
C MET A 145 9.74 0.27 0.41
N LEU A 146 8.95 0.03 1.47
CA LEU A 146 9.02 0.84 2.68
C LEU A 146 10.36 0.68 3.40
N ASN A 147 10.87 -0.54 3.50
CA ASN A 147 12.18 -0.81 4.09
C ASN A 147 13.31 -0.19 3.28
N GLY A 148 13.25 -0.25 1.95
CA GLY A 148 14.20 0.43 1.07
C GLY A 148 14.22 1.95 1.29
N LEU A 149 13.04 2.56 1.47
CA LEU A 149 12.92 3.97 1.82
C LEU A 149 13.52 4.28 3.20
N LEU A 150 13.26 3.44 4.20
CA LEU A 150 13.86 3.60 5.54
C LEU A 150 15.39 3.48 5.50
N MET A 151 15.93 2.53 4.72
CA MET A 151 17.37 2.39 4.51
C MET A 151 17.95 3.64 3.83
N TYR A 152 17.26 4.21 2.85
CA TYR A 152 17.66 5.48 2.23
C TYR A 152 17.75 6.61 3.26
N TYR A 153 16.77 6.71 4.16
CA TYR A 153 16.81 7.70 5.25
C TYR A 153 17.98 7.50 6.22
N ARG A 154 18.30 6.24 6.55
CA ARG A 154 19.43 5.90 7.44
C ARG A 154 20.79 6.17 6.79
N ALA A 155 20.88 6.00 5.47
CA ALA A 155 22.10 6.25 4.69
C ALA A 155 22.32 7.73 4.35
N SER A 156 21.23 8.52 4.30
CA SER A 156 21.25 9.95 4.01
C SER A 156 20.67 10.75 5.19
N PRO A 157 21.35 10.79 6.36
CA PRO A 157 20.90 11.58 7.49
C PRO A 157 20.76 13.05 7.07
N LYS A 158 19.56 13.62 7.28
CA LYS A 158 19.30 15.04 7.12
C LYS A 158 19.80 15.82 8.33
#